data_AF-A0A4R8WX68-F1
#
_entry.id   AF-A0A4R8WX68-F1
#
_cell.length_a   1.000
_cell.length_b   1.000
_cell.length_c   1.000
_cell.angle_alpha   90.00
_cell.angle_beta   90.00
_cell.angle_gamma   90.00
#
_symmetry.space_group_name_H-M   'P 1'
#
loop_
_entity.id
_entity.type
_entity.pdbx_description
1 polymer ?
#
loop_
_entity_poly.entity_id
_entity_poly.type
_entity_poly.pdbx_seq_one_letter_code
_entity_poly.pdbx_strand_id
1 'polypeptide(L)'
;MASITFNPAQRRVVQSSDLSRRSAAVFAAAEEAAVQVTRRDGETLVLTTKREAAVHEQILEVAAQLIAVSLDDRGTLGDRLARPFPWIMLLSVQDQRT
;
A
#
# COMPACT_ATOMS: atom_id res chain seq x y z
N MET A 1 -5.32 -22.72 0.69
CA MET A 1 -5.70 -21.34 0.35
C MET A 1 -5.26 -20.45 1.50
N ALA A 2 -4.18 -19.68 1.32
CA ALA A 2 -3.72 -18.76 2.35
C ALA A 2 -4.64 -17.54 2.37
N SER A 3 -5.45 -17.40 3.41
CA SER A 3 -6.24 -16.21 3.64
C SER A 3 -5.28 -15.08 4.03
N ILE A 4 -5.07 -14.13 3.12
CA ILE A 4 -4.45 -12.86 3.47
C ILE A 4 -5.50 -12.12 4.30
N THR A 5 -5.43 -12.25 5.62
CA THR A 5 -6.22 -11.42 6.51
C THR A 5 -5.66 -10.01 6.40
N PHE A 6 -6.31 -9.16 5.60
CA PHE A 6 -6.13 -7.72 5.65
C PHE A 6 -6.67 -7.31 7.02
N ASN A 7 -5.81 -7.26 8.03
CA ASN A 7 -6.15 -6.68 9.32
C ASN A 7 -6.01 -5.17 9.12
N PRO A 8 -7.10 -4.40 8.92
CA PRO A 8 -6.98 -2.96 9.04
C PRO A 8 -6.53 -2.72 10.46
N ALA A 9 -5.23 -2.45 10.65
CA ALA A 9 -4.67 -2.11 11.95
C ALA A 9 -5.66 -1.19 12.65
N GLN A 10 -6.04 -1.49 13.90
CA GLN A 10 -7.01 -0.69 14.65
C GLN A 10 -6.57 0.77 14.62
N ARG A 11 -7.11 1.54 13.66
CA ARG A 11 -6.69 2.92 13.45
C ARG A 11 -7.28 3.69 14.60
N ARG A 12 -6.40 4.33 15.36
CA ARG A 12 -6.84 5.26 16.40
C ARG A 12 -7.71 6.32 15.74
N VAL A 13 -8.92 6.52 16.26
CA VAL A 13 -9.84 7.55 15.77
C VAL A 13 -9.75 8.77 16.69
N VAL A 14 -9.56 9.95 16.10
CA VAL A 14 -9.52 11.24 16.80
C VAL A 14 -10.46 12.23 16.13
N GLN A 15 -10.84 13.28 16.86
CA GLN A 15 -11.62 14.40 16.29
C GLN A 15 -10.68 15.44 15.68
N SER A 16 -11.14 16.18 14.68
CA SER A 16 -10.35 17.29 14.10
C SER A 16 -9.91 18.32 15.15
N SER A 17 -10.66 18.50 16.24
CA SER A 17 -10.26 19.40 17.34
C SER A 17 -9.02 18.91 18.11
N ASP A 18 -8.74 17.61 18.11
CA ASP A 18 -7.56 17.04 18.77
C ASP A 18 -6.26 17.42 18.04
N LEU A 19 -6.30 17.60 16.72
CA LEU A 19 -5.16 18.12 15.95
C LEU A 19 -4.77 19.55 16.35
N SER A 20 -5.70 20.32 16.91
CA SER A 20 -5.42 21.66 17.43
C SER A 20 -5.03 21.62 18.92
N ARG A 21 -5.80 20.89 19.74
CA ARG A 21 -5.63 20.89 21.21
C ARG A 21 -4.56 19.95 21.73
N ARG A 22 -4.23 18.90 21.00
CA ARG A 22 -3.36 17.78 21.41
C ARG A 22 -2.46 17.31 20.26
N SER A 23 -2.00 18.23 19.42
CA SER A 23 -1.25 17.97 18.18
C SER A 23 -0.08 17.00 18.37
N ALA A 24 0.77 17.23 19.39
CA ALA A 24 1.93 16.39 19.68
C ALA A 24 1.57 14.90 19.91
N ALA A 25 0.49 14.64 20.66
CA ALA A 25 0.03 13.28 20.93
C ALA A 25 -0.57 12.62 19.68
N VAL A 26 -1.21 13.41 18.80
CA VAL A 26 -1.77 12.90 17.54
C VAL A 26 -0.66 12.59 16.53
N PHE A 27 0.37 13.43 16.44
CA PHE A 27 1.54 13.18 15.58
C PHE A 27 2.34 11.97 16.04
N ALA A 28 2.62 11.84 17.34
CA ALA A 28 3.28 10.65 17.87
C ALA A 28 2.51 9.37 17.55
N ALA A 29 1.17 9.38 17.70
CA ALA A 29 0.35 8.25 17.30
C ALA A 29 0.41 7.96 15.79
N ALA A 30 0.49 8.99 14.94
CA ALA A 30 0.59 8.85 13.49
C ALA A 30 1.95 8.33 12.99
N GLU A 31 3.00 8.44 13.81
CA GLU A 31 4.30 7.79 13.54
C GLU A 31 4.28 6.29 13.86
N GLU A 32 3.43 5.86 14.80
CA GLU A 32 3.24 4.45 15.13
C GLU A 32 2.29 3.74 14.15
N ALA A 33 1.15 4.37 13.83
CA ALA A 33 0.17 3.85 12.89
C ALA A 33 -0.74 4.95 12.34
N ALA A 34 -1.31 4.73 11.15
CA ALA A 34 -2.28 5.64 10.56
C ALA A 34 -3.44 5.98 11.53
N VAL A 35 -3.68 7.27 11.74
CA VAL A 35 -4.72 7.82 12.61
C VAL A 35 -5.89 8.32 11.77
N GLN A 36 -7.11 7.90 12.10
CA GLN A 36 -8.32 8.38 11.46
C GLN A 36 -8.78 9.69 12.12
N VAL A 37 -8.96 10.73 11.32
CA VAL A 37 -9.36 12.07 11.77
C VAL A 37 -10.80 12.33 11.31
N THR A 38 -11.71 12.33 12.26
CA THR A 38 -13.13 12.63 12.01
C THR A 38 -13.36 14.15 11.95
N ARG A 39 -14.17 14.57 10.99
CA ARG A 39 -14.55 15.97 10.78
C ARG A 39 -16.06 16.10 10.93
N ARG A 40 -16.52 17.22 11.49
CA ARG A 40 -17.96 17.48 11.69
C ARG A 40 -18.68 17.71 10.36
N ASP A 41 -18.02 18.46 9.47
CA ASP A 41 -18.65 18.99 8.25
C ASP A 41 -17.94 18.48 6.99
N GLY A 42 -17.44 17.25 7.00
CA GLY A 42 -16.75 16.71 5.84
C GLY A 42 -16.31 15.26 5.99
N GLU A 43 -15.60 14.79 4.98
CA GLU A 43 -15.09 13.42 4.97
C GLU A 43 -14.06 13.20 6.07
N THR A 44 -14.07 11.97 6.59
CA THR A 44 -13.02 11.49 7.47
C THR A 44 -11.70 11.41 6.71
N LEU A 45 -10.63 11.92 7.32
CA LEU A 45 -9.29 11.87 6.76
C LEU A 45 -8.42 10.86 7.50
N VAL A 46 -7.26 10.53 6.93
CA VAL A 46 -6.23 9.73 7.60
C VAL A 46 -4.95 10.54 7.68
N LEU A 47 -4.38 10.63 8.88
CA LEU A 47 -3.04 11.14 9.11
C LEU A 47 -2.08 9.95 9.24
N THR A 48 -1.04 9.93 8.43
CA THR A 48 0.00 8.90 8.42
C THR A 48 1.33 9.54 8.03
N THR A 49 2.43 8.82 8.20
CA THR A 49 3.73 9.26 7.71
C THR A 49 3.72 9.36 6.18
N LYS A 50 4.48 10.32 5.64
CA LYS A 50 4.67 10.43 4.18
C LYS A 50 5.26 9.15 3.58
N ARG A 51 6.15 8.49 4.32
CA ARG A 51 6.77 7.21 3.91
C ARG A 51 5.71 6.13 3.74
N GLU A 52 4.81 5.96 4.70
CA GLU A 52 3.75 4.94 4.63
C GLU A 52 2.76 5.22 3.50
N ALA A 53 2.39 6.48 3.28
CA ALA A 53 1.55 6.87 2.14
C ALA A 53 2.21 6.52 0.79
N ALA A 54 3.49 6.86 0.61
CA ALA A 54 4.24 6.53 -0.60
C ALA A 54 4.38 5.01 -0.81
N VAL A 55 4.57 4.24 0.27
CA VAL A 55 4.63 2.77 0.19
C VAL A 55 3.28 2.19 -0.25
N HIS A 56 2.15 2.70 0.25
CA HIS A 56 0.84 2.26 -0.21
C HIS A 56 0.62 2.54 -1.71
N GLU A 57 1.01 3.71 -2.19
CA GLU A 57 0.94 4.04 -3.63
C GLU A 57 1.79 3.08 -4.46
N GLN A 58 3.01 2.79 -4.03
CA GLN A 58 3.89 1.83 -4.71
C GLN A 58 3.32 0.41 -4.73
N ILE A 59 2.69 -0.04 -3.64
CA ILE A 59 2.04 -1.36 -3.59
C ILE A 59 0.89 -1.43 -4.59
N LEU A 60 0.06 -0.38 -4.67
CA LEU A 60 -1.05 -0.33 -5.63
C LEU A 60 -0.55 -0.35 -7.08
N GLU A 61 0.55 0.35 -7.36
CA GLU A 61 1.19 0.34 -8.67
C GLU A 61 1.70 -1.07 -9.04
N VAL A 62 2.42 -1.74 -8.14
CA VAL A 62 2.88 -3.12 -8.36
C VAL A 62 1.70 -4.07 -8.56
N ALA A 63 0.63 -3.93 -7.75
CA ALA A 63 -0.57 -4.76 -7.90
C ALA A 63 -1.25 -4.54 -9.26
N ALA A 64 -1.35 -3.28 -9.72
CA ALA A 64 -1.90 -2.96 -11.03
C ALA A 64 -1.07 -3.60 -12.16
N GLN A 65 0.26 -3.55 -12.07
CA GLN A 65 1.16 -4.17 -13.04
C GLN A 65 1.01 -5.69 -13.07
N LEU A 66 0.89 -6.34 -11.91
CA LEU A 66 0.66 -7.79 -11.82
C LEU A 66 -0.69 -8.20 -12.43
N ILE A 67 -1.75 -7.42 -12.19
CA ILE A 67 -3.06 -7.66 -12.81
C ILE A 67 -2.99 -7.46 -14.33
N ALA A 68 -2.34 -6.40 -14.81
CA ALA A 68 -2.19 -6.17 -16.24
C ALA A 68 -1.43 -7.32 -16.93
N VAL A 69 -0.38 -7.85 -16.31
CA VAL A 69 0.39 -9.00 -16.81
C VAL A 69 -0.43 -10.29 -16.84
N SER A 70 -1.31 -10.50 -15.86
CA SER A 70 -2.14 -11.70 -15.79
C SER A 70 -3.27 -11.71 -16.82
N LEU A 71 -3.72 -10.53 -17.26
CA LEU A 71 -4.76 -10.36 -18.29
C LEU A 71 -4.23 -10.39 -19.72
N ASP A 72 -2.94 -10.13 -19.93
CA ASP A 72 -2.30 -10.23 -21.24
C ASP A 72 -2.00 -11.71 -21.58
N ASP A 73 -2.40 -12.15 -22.77
CA ASP A 73 -2.31 -13.54 -23.24
C ASP A 73 -1.16 -13.77 -24.23
N ARG A 74 -0.35 -12.73 -24.52
CA ARG A 74 0.76 -12.80 -25.48
C ARG A 74 2.03 -13.31 -24.81
N GLY A 75 2.68 -14.29 -25.45
CA GLY A 75 3.95 -14.84 -24.97
C GLY A 75 3.83 -15.65 -23.67
N THR A 76 4.96 -15.96 -23.04
CA THR A 76 4.97 -16.67 -21.75
C THR A 76 4.73 -15.70 -20.58
N LEU A 77 4.33 -16.21 -19.41
CA LEU A 77 4.20 -15.38 -18.21
C LEU A 77 5.52 -14.68 -17.84
N GLY A 78 6.65 -15.38 -17.98
CA GLY A 78 7.98 -14.81 -17.75
C GLY A 78 8.28 -13.63 -18.67
N ASP A 79 7.98 -13.75 -19.97
CA ASP A 79 8.15 -12.66 -20.94
C ASP A 79 7.29 -11.44 -20.56
N ARG A 80 6.05 -11.69 -20.11
CA ARG A 80 5.13 -10.61 -19.73
C ARG A 80 5.56 -9.91 -18.46
N LEU A 81 6.00 -10.64 -17.44
CA LEU A 81 6.49 -10.11 -16.17
C LEU A 81 7.80 -9.32 -16.34
N ALA A 82 8.67 -9.74 -17.26
CA ALA A 82 9.94 -9.06 -17.52
C ALA A 82 9.79 -7.63 -18.08
N ARG A 83 8.63 -7.27 -18.65
CA ARG A 83 8.36 -5.90 -19.14
C ARG A 83 8.29 -4.88 -17.99
N PRO A 84 7.40 -5.01 -17.00
CA PRO A 84 7.39 -4.13 -15.82
C PRO A 84 8.49 -4.44 -14.80
N PHE A 85 9.01 -5.68 -14.78
CA PHE A 85 10.02 -6.12 -13.81
C PHE A 85 11.28 -6.68 -14.50
N PRO A 86 12.14 -5.82 -15.10
CA PRO A 86 13.28 -6.27 -15.92
C PRO A 86 14.30 -7.15 -15.17
N TRP A 87 14.36 -7.03 -13.84
CA TRP A 87 15.24 -7.84 -13.00
C TRP A 87 14.92 -9.34 -13.05
N ILE A 88 13.73 -9.74 -13.49
CA ILE A 88 13.37 -11.15 -13.68
C ILE A 88 14.30 -11.82 -14.70
N MET A 89 14.76 -11.08 -15.71
CA MET A 89 15.70 -11.59 -16.70
C MET A 89 17.12 -11.80 -16.15
N LEU A 90 17.42 -11.28 -14.95
CA LEU A 90 18.68 -11.51 -14.25
C LEU A 90 18.65 -12.79 -13.41
N LEU A 91 17.47 -13.40 -13.21
CA LEU A 91 17.34 -14.67 -12.50
C LEU A 91 17.84 -15.83 -13.35
N SER A 92 18.15 -16.97 -12.73
CA SER A 92 18.51 -18.18 -13.46
C SER A 92 17.33 -18.66 -14.32
N VAL A 93 17.60 -19.39 -15.40
CA VAL A 93 16.54 -19.95 -16.27
C VAL A 93 15.56 -20.84 -15.48
N GLN A 94 16.04 -21.49 -14.42
CA GLN A 94 15.21 -22.31 -13.54
C GLN A 94 14.27 -21.44 -12.71
N ASP A 95 14.78 -20.35 -12.13
CA ASP A 95 13.99 -19.41 -11.30
C ASP A 95 12.98 -18.61 -12.14
N GLN A 96 13.25 -18.37 -13.42
CA GLN A 96 12.32 -17.71 -14.34
C GLN A 96 11.09 -18.56 -14.71
N ARG A 97 11.16 -19.89 -14.50
CA ARG A 97 10.12 -20.85 -14.92
C ARG A 97 9.22 -21.33 -13.76
N THR A 98 9.55 -20.97 -12.52
CA THR A 98 8.83 -21.36 -11.31
C THR A 98 7.72 -20.36 -11.00
#